data_AF-A0A3D3L6U1-F1
#
_entry.id   AF-A0A3D3L6U1-F1
#
_cell.length_a   1.000
_cell.length_b   1.000
_cell.length_c   1.000
_cell.angle_alpha   90.00
_cell.angle_beta   90.00
_cell.angle_gamma   90.00
#
_symmetry.space_group_name_H-M   'P 1'
#
loop_
_entity.id
_entity.type
_entity.pdbx_description
1 polymer ?
#
loop_
_entity_poly.entity_id
_entity_poly.type
_entity_poly.pdbx_seq_one_letter_code
_entity_poly.pdbx_strand_id
1 'polypeptide(L)' 'MTIGIDTGFLVAAEVAEHPDHQVARLKIQQSRSAGDRFALAPQVMAEFLHVVTDPKRFSQPLSMEAALERA' A
#
# COMPACT_ATOMS: atom_id res chain seq x y z
N MET A 1 11.12 15.91 2.30
CA MET A 1 11.57 14.96 3.36
C MET A 1 11.56 13.54 2.78
N THR A 2 12.21 12.56 3.42
CA THR A 2 12.02 11.14 3.08
C THR A 2 11.06 10.51 4.09
N ILE A 3 9.99 9.90 3.61
CA ILE A 3 8.94 9.25 4.42
C ILE A 3 9.08 7.74 4.23
N GLY A 4 9.35 7.02 5.32
CA GLY A 4 9.29 5.56 5.32
C GLY A 4 7.84 5.10 5.25
N ILE A 5 7.53 4.17 4.35
CA ILE A 5 6.21 3.57 4.23
C ILE A 5 6.20 2.21 4.93
N ASP A 6 5.27 2.05 5.86
CA ASP A 6 4.97 0.77 6.50
C ASP A 6 3.96 -0.03 5.67
N THR A 7 3.99 -1.36 5.83
CA THR A 7 3.09 -2.28 5.13
C THR A 7 1.62 -1.93 5.34
N GLY A 8 1.20 -1.60 6.56
CA GLY A 8 -0.20 -1.29 6.84
C GLY A 8 -0.70 -0.08 6.05
N PHE A 9 0.14 0.94 5.89
CA PHE A 9 -0.19 2.12 5.09
C PHE A 9 -0.26 1.79 3.58
N LEU A 10 0.67 0.97 3.08
CA LEU A 10 0.68 0.55 1.69
C LEU A 10 -0.55 -0.30 1.35
N VAL A 11 -0.95 -1.21 2.23
CA VAL A 11 -2.19 -2.00 2.12
C VAL A 11 -3.40 -1.07 2.06
N ALA A 12 -3.50 -0.10 2.98
CA ALA A 12 -4.59 0.87 2.96
C ALA A 12 -4.63 1.66 1.64
N ALA A 13 -3.47 2.07 1.13
CA ALA A 13 -3.38 2.82 -0.11
C ALA A 13 -3.80 2.02 -1.36
N GLU A 14 -3.56 0.71 -1.40
CA GLU A 14 -3.76 -0.10 -2.62
C GLU A 14 -5.04 -0.95 -2.61
N VAL A 15 -5.58 -1.29 -1.43
CA VAL A 15 -6.79 -2.11 -1.31
C VAL A 15 -8.03 -1.22 -1.21
N ALA A 16 -8.87 -1.24 -2.25
CA ALA A 16 -10.02 -0.35 -2.37
C ALA A 16 -11.09 -0.55 -1.27
N GLU A 17 -11.25 -1.77 -0.77
CA GLU A 17 -12.18 -2.08 0.32
C GLU A 17 -11.64 -1.73 1.72
N HIS A 18 -10.37 -1.31 1.84
CA HIS A 18 -9.81 -0.91 3.13
C HIS A 18 -10.52 0.38 3.61
N PRO A 19 -10.96 0.47 4.89
CA PRO A 19 -11.72 1.63 5.39
C PRO A 19 -11.00 2.97 5.17
N ASP A 20 -9.67 2.98 5.33
CA ASP A 20 -8.85 4.18 5.17
C ASP A 20 -8.37 4.44 3.74
N HIS A 21 -8.86 3.71 2.73
CA HIS A 21 -8.31 3.76 1.37
C HIS A 21 -8.23 5.18 0.79
N GLN A 22 -9.33 5.93 0.87
CA GLN A 22 -9.39 7.30 0.37
C GLN A 22 -8.44 8.23 1.14
N VAL A 23 -8.33 8.05 2.46
CA VAL A 23 -7.46 8.87 3.32
C VAL A 23 -5.98 8.59 3.03
N ALA A 24 -5.60 7.32 2.88
CA ALA A 24 -4.24 6.92 2.55
C ALA A 24 -3.82 7.48 1.17
N ARG A 25 -4.71 7.37 0.17
CA ARG A 25 -4.47 7.90 -1.18
C ARG A 25 -4.32 9.42 -1.19
N LEU A 26 -5.14 10.14 -0.42
CA LEU A 26 -5.02 11.59 -0.28
C LEU A 26 -3.69 11.98 0.37
N LYS A 27 -3.24 11.27 1.41
CA LYS A 27 -1.94 11.52 2.04
C LYS A 27 -0.78 11.31 1.07
N ILE A 28 -0.80 10.24 0.27
CA ILE A 28 0.22 10.03 -0.77
C ILE A 28 0.26 11.21 -1.75
N GLN A 29 -0.91 11.67 -2.22
CA GLN A 29 -1.00 12.81 -3.13
C GLN A 29 -0.43 14.09 -2.50
N GLN A 30 -0.80 14.37 -1.25
CA GLN A 30 -0.31 15.54 -0.52
C GLN A 30 1.21 15.52 -0.34
N SER A 31 1.78 14.40 0.10
CA SER A 31 3.24 14.25 0.24
C SER A 31 3.97 14.36 -1.10
N ARG A 32 3.41 13.81 -2.19
CA ARG A 32 3.96 13.98 -3.54
C ARG A 32 3.95 15.45 -3.97
N SER A 33 2.84 16.16 -3.75
CA SER A 33 2.72 17.59 -4.05
C SER A 33 3.68 18.45 -3.21
N ALA A 34 4.00 18.02 -1.99
CA ALA A 34 4.99 18.66 -1.14
C ALA A 34 6.45 18.37 -1.56
N GLY A 35 6.68 17.50 -2.55
CA GLY A 35 8.01 17.11 -3.01
C GLY A 35 8.71 16.10 -2.09
N ASP A 36 7.96 15.39 -1.26
CA ASP A 36 8.50 14.32 -0.43
C ASP A 36 8.88 13.09 -1.25
N ARG A 37 9.86 12.35 -0.75
CA ARG A 37 10.29 11.06 -1.29
C ARG A 37 9.78 9.95 -0.38
N PHE A 38 9.39 8.83 -0.96
CA PHE A 38 9.05 7.63 -0.20
C PHE A 38 10.22 6.65 -0.17
N ALA A 39 10.40 5.98 0.96
CA ALA A 39 11.34 4.90 1.13
C ALA A 39 10.60 3.64 1.59
N LEU A 40 10.97 2.50 1.02
CA LEU A 40 10.45 1.19 1.38
C LEU A 40 11.62 0.32 1.87
N ALA A 41 11.43 -0.35 3.01
CA ALA A 41 12.30 -1.44 3.39
C ALA A 41 11.95 -2.68 2.52
N PRO A 42 12.92 -3.51 2.13
CA PRO A 42 12.63 -4.70 1.31
C PRO A 42 11.57 -5.63 1.91
N GLN A 43 11.52 -5.72 3.25
CA GLN A 43 10.53 -6.53 3.98
C GLN A 43 9.09 -6.06 3.76
N VAL A 44 8.86 -4.74 3.64
CA VAL A 44 7.52 -4.17 3.43
C VAL A 44 6.90 -4.75 2.17
N MET A 45 7.71 -5.03 1.15
CA MET A 45 7.21 -5.61 -0.09
C MET A 45 6.73 -7.05 0.08
N ALA A 46 7.52 -7.87 0.78
CA ALA A 46 7.14 -9.25 1.05
C ALA A 46 5.87 -9.33 1.91
N GLU A 47 5.74 -8.47 2.92
CA GLU A 47 4.55 -8.39 3.75
C GLU A 47 3.33 -7.90 2.98
N PHE A 48 3.49 -6.88 2.14
CA PHE A 48 2.41 -6.36 1.29
C PHE A 48 1.84 -7.45 0.39
N LEU A 49 2.70 -8.12 -0.38
CA LEU A 49 2.29 -9.20 -1.28
C LEU A 49 1.59 -10.33 -0.52
N HIS A 50 2.10 -10.72 0.65
CA HIS A 50 1.49 -11.75 1.49
C HIS A 50 0.10 -11.33 1.98
N VAL A 51 -0.07 -10.07 2.41
CA VAL A 51 -1.34 -9.59 2.96
C VAL A 51 -2.39 -9.42 1.87
N VAL A 52 -2.11 -8.67 0.80
CA VAL A 52 -3.13 -8.27 -0.18
C VAL A 52 -3.64 -9.40 -1.07
N THR A 53 -2.92 -10.53 -1.11
CA THR A 53 -3.31 -11.73 -1.85
C THR A 53 -4.00 -12.79 -0.97
N ASP A 54 -4.10 -12.56 0.35
CA ASP A 54 -4.71 -13.51 1.29
C ASP A 54 -6.26 -13.44 1.23
N PRO A 55 -6.95 -14.48 0.74
CA PRO A 55 -8.40 -14.50 0.63
C PRO A 55 -9.12 -14.58 1.97
N LYS A 56 -8.40 -14.80 3.08
CA LYS A 56 -8.99 -14.76 4.43
C LYS A 56 -9.10 -13.35 5.00
N ARG A 57 -8.40 -12.38 4.40
CA ARG A 57 -8.33 -11.00 4.89
C ARG A 57 -9.23 -10.04 4.12
N PHE A 58 -9.45 -10.32 2.84
CA PHE A 58 -10.15 -9.44 1.92
C PHE A 58 -11.29 -10.15 1.22
N SER A 59 -12.39 -9.45 0.98
CA SER A 59 -13.52 -9.97 0.21
C SER A 59 -13.16 -10.06 -1.28
N GLN A 60 -12.30 -9.15 -1.73
CA GLN A 60 -11.72 -9.12 -3.07
C GLN A 60 -10.18 -9.00 -2.96
N PRO A 61 -9.47 -10.08 -2.62
CA PRO A 61 -8.01 -10.05 -2.59
C PRO A 61 -7.46 -9.76 -3.99
N LEU A 62 -6.30 -9.12 -4.06
CA LEU A 62 -5.58 -8.95 -5.32
C LEU A 62 -5.05 -10.30 -5.82
N SER A 63 -4.92 -10.47 -7.13
CA SER A 63 -4.08 -11.54 -7.67
C SER A 63 -2.61 -11.22 -7.38
N MET A 64 -1.74 -12.24 -7.43
CA MET A 64 -0.30 -12.02 -7.24
C MET A 64 0.27 -11.07 -8.31
N GLU A 65 -0.19 -11.18 -9.55
CA GLU A 65 0.19 -10.30 -10.66
C GLU A 65 -0.22 -8.86 -10.38
N ALA A 66 -1.49 -8.64 -10.00
CA ALA A 66 -1.99 -7.31 -9.66
C ALA A 66 -1.29 -6.70 -8.43
N ALA A 67 -0.88 -7.54 -7.47
CA ALA A 67 -0.11 -7.10 -6.31
C ALA A 67 1.32 -6.70 -6.69
N LEU A 68 1.98 -7.46 -7.58
CA LEU A 68 3.33 -7.15 -8.08
C LEU A 68 3.38 -5.89 -8.95
N GLU A 69 2.30 -5.55 -9.67
CA GLU A 69 2.23 -4.29 -10.43
C GLU A 69 2.09 -3.04 -9.54
N ARG A 70 1.65 -3.22 -8.29
CA ARG A 70 1.41 -2.15 -7.31
C ARG A 70 2.53 -2.02 -6.26
N ALA A 71 3.45 -2.97 -6.27
CA ALA A 71 4.67 -3.07 -5.48
C ALA A 71 5.77 -2.15 -6.05
#